data_AF-T1AQH1-F1
#
_entry.id   AF-T1AQH1-F1
#
_cell.length_a   1.000
_cell.length_b   1.000
_cell.length_c   1.000
_cell.angle_alpha   90.00
_cell.angle_beta   90.00
_cell.angle_gamma   90.00
#
_symmetry.space_group_name_H-M   'P 1'
#
loop_
_entity.id
_entity.type
_entity.pdbx_description
1 polymer ?
#
loop_
_entity_poly.entity_id
_entity_poly.type
_entity_poly.pdbx_seq_one_letter_code
_entity_poly.pdbx_strand_id
1 'polypeptide(L)'
;TTETTRGVSYIVTKCPHLELKHECSPKHGKCFSGRRYVPVDVLDIPGLIEGSGQGKGMGNQFMDSIRGASAMINLINPFNQEKERIPVDQLTNEAQEVENEIIIWFASRLGSEWEKFCRKVSHMNGPLEEKLIQKVGFFGIGQPEIRKILNSG
;
A
#
# COMPACT_ATOMS: atom_id res chain seq x y z
N THR A 1 7.34 18.40 -2.64
CA THR A 1 8.05 17.44 -3.50
C THR A 1 7.05 16.89 -4.49
N THR A 2 7.40 16.69 -5.76
CA THR A 2 6.44 16.18 -6.78
C THR A 2 6.75 14.75 -7.22
N GLU A 3 7.88 14.19 -6.79
CA GLU A 3 8.35 12.86 -7.17
C GLU A 3 8.60 12.01 -5.94
N THR A 4 8.29 10.72 -6.05
CA THR A 4 8.53 9.72 -5.00
C THR A 4 10.01 9.39 -4.93
N THR A 5 10.59 9.52 -3.73
CA THR A 5 12.01 9.20 -3.49
C THR A 5 12.13 7.83 -2.84
N ARG A 6 13.13 7.04 -3.26
CA ARG A 6 13.40 5.71 -2.69
C ARG A 6 14.60 5.76 -1.74
N GLY A 7 14.41 5.22 -0.54
CA GLY A 7 15.46 4.95 0.43
C GLY A 7 15.47 3.49 0.87
N VAL A 8 16.46 3.13 1.68
CA VAL A 8 16.56 1.82 2.31
C VAL A 8 16.58 2.00 3.82
N SER A 9 15.71 1.28 4.50
CA SER A 9 15.70 1.15 5.97
C SER A 9 15.91 -0.31 6.36
N TYR A 10 15.86 -0.61 7.66
CA TYR A 10 16.08 -1.95 8.18
C TYR A 10 15.06 -2.33 9.24
N ILE A 11 14.48 -3.52 9.10
CA ILE A 11 13.79 -4.20 10.19
C ILE A 11 14.82 -4.99 10.98
N VAL A 12 14.88 -4.76 12.28
CA VAL A 12 15.84 -5.41 13.18
C VAL A 12 15.15 -6.53 13.93
N THR A 13 15.66 -7.74 13.80
CA THR A 13 15.18 -8.94 14.50
C THR A 13 16.32 -9.75 15.08
N LYS A 14 16.01 -10.74 15.93
CA LYS A 14 17.00 -11.70 16.43
C LYS A 14 17.53 -12.52 15.24
N CYS A 15 18.84 -12.69 15.15
CA CYS A 15 19.42 -13.50 14.09
C CYS A 15 19.26 -14.99 14.41
N PRO A 16 18.76 -15.82 13.46
CA PRO A 16 18.55 -17.26 13.70
C PRO A 16 19.83 -18.03 14.08
N HIS A 17 21.00 -17.49 13.73
CA HIS A 17 22.31 -18.08 13.99
C HIS A 17 22.57 -18.32 15.49
N LEU A 18 21.94 -17.52 16.36
CA LEU A 18 22.03 -17.68 17.82
C LEU A 18 21.38 -19.00 18.28
N GLU A 19 20.29 -19.41 17.63
CA GLU A 19 19.57 -20.64 17.95
C GLU A 19 20.20 -21.84 17.26
N LEU A 20 20.65 -21.65 16.02
CA LEU A 20 21.33 -22.67 15.23
C LEU A 20 22.77 -22.94 15.70
N LYS A 21 23.32 -22.11 16.61
CA LYS A 21 24.69 -22.19 17.13
C LYS A 21 25.76 -22.32 16.04
N HIS A 22 25.55 -21.62 14.94
CA HIS A 22 26.44 -21.63 13.78
C HIS A 22 26.66 -20.19 13.30
N GLU A 23 27.84 -19.84 12.83
CA GLU A 23 28.11 -18.49 12.31
C GLU A 23 27.31 -18.19 11.03
N CYS A 24 26.79 -16.97 10.89
CA CYS A 24 26.06 -16.58 9.69
C CYS A 24 26.87 -15.63 8.81
N SER A 25 26.81 -15.84 7.49
CA SER A 25 27.30 -14.92 6.48
C SER A 25 26.15 -14.51 5.55
N PRO A 26 25.44 -13.41 5.86
CA PRO A 26 24.24 -13.02 5.13
C PRO A 26 24.56 -12.46 3.73
N LYS A 27 23.93 -13.01 2.69
CA LYS A 27 23.96 -12.43 1.33
C LYS A 27 23.16 -11.13 1.21
N HIS A 28 22.05 -11.03 1.94
CA HIS A 28 21.18 -9.84 1.98
C HIS A 28 21.03 -9.33 3.42
N GLY A 29 21.14 -8.01 3.59
CA GLY A 29 21.12 -7.37 4.90
C GLY A 29 22.43 -7.54 5.66
N LYS A 30 22.38 -7.33 6.98
CA LYS A 30 23.57 -7.40 7.84
C LYS A 30 23.27 -8.16 9.12
N CYS A 31 24.26 -8.85 9.66
CA CYS A 31 24.18 -9.40 11.01
C CYS A 31 25.22 -8.70 11.88
N PHE A 32 24.78 -8.13 13.00
CA PHE A 32 25.66 -7.46 13.95
C PHE A 32 25.20 -7.77 15.38
N SER A 33 26.11 -8.29 16.19
CA SER A 33 25.88 -8.59 17.62
C SER A 33 24.59 -9.40 17.86
N GLY A 34 24.44 -10.54 17.17
CA GLY A 34 23.26 -11.40 17.32
C GLY A 34 21.95 -10.86 16.70
N ARG A 35 21.96 -9.66 16.10
CA ARG A 35 20.79 -9.04 15.47
C ARG A 35 20.89 -9.03 13.95
N ARG A 36 19.80 -9.39 13.28
CA ARG A 36 19.65 -9.37 11.83
C ARG A 36 18.97 -8.09 11.40
N TYR A 37 19.61 -7.37 10.49
CA TYR A 37 19.12 -6.16 9.84
C TYR A 37 18.64 -6.55 8.45
N VAL A 38 17.33 -6.72 8.30
CA VAL A 38 16.68 -7.06 7.03
C VAL A 38 16.38 -5.75 6.29
N PRO A 39 16.97 -5.50 5.11
CA PRO A 39 16.74 -4.26 4.38
C PRO A 39 15.31 -4.23 3.87
N VAL A 40 14.68 -3.06 3.97
CA VAL A 40 13.36 -2.78 3.41
C VAL A 40 13.43 -1.49 2.61
N ASP A 41 12.75 -1.46 1.47
CA ASP A 41 12.59 -0.24 0.69
C ASP A 41 11.60 0.70 1.41
N VAL A 42 11.96 1.97 1.50
CA VAL A 42 11.07 3.03 2.00
C VAL A 42 10.86 4.03 0.87
N LEU A 43 9.60 4.34 0.61
CA LEU A 43 9.20 5.31 -0.39
C LEU A 43 8.71 6.56 0.33
N ASP A 44 9.37 7.69 0.09
CA ASP A 44 8.88 9.01 0.49
C ASP A 44 7.96 9.52 -0.62
N ILE A 45 6.66 9.39 -0.37
CA ILE A 45 5.60 9.73 -1.32
C ILE A 45 5.11 11.14 -0.96
N PRO A 46 5.07 12.08 -1.92
CA PRO A 46 4.50 13.40 -1.66
C PRO A 46 3.04 13.27 -1.21
N GLY A 47 2.64 14.01 -0.16
CA GLY A 47 1.32 13.85 0.46
C GLY A 47 0.13 13.98 -0.50
N LEU A 48 -0.99 13.37 -0.12
CA LEU A 48 -2.25 13.51 -0.83
C LEU A 48 -2.71 14.98 -0.78
N ILE A 49 -3.06 15.59 -1.92
CA ILE A 49 -3.80 16.85 -1.90
C ILE A 49 -5.29 16.50 -1.74
N GLU A 50 -5.95 17.18 -0.80
CA GLU A 50 -7.39 17.19 -0.63
C GLU A 50 -8.11 17.37 -1.98
N GLY A 51 -9.09 16.52 -2.28
CA GLY A 51 -9.83 16.58 -3.54
C GLY A 51 -9.22 15.79 -4.71
N SER A 52 -8.21 14.94 -4.44
CA SER A 52 -7.66 13.98 -5.40
C SER A 52 -8.71 13.01 -5.99
N GLY A 53 -9.79 12.73 -5.26
CA GLY A 53 -10.94 11.94 -5.73
C GLY A 53 -11.76 12.58 -6.86
N GLN A 54 -11.57 13.87 -7.15
CA GLN A 54 -12.29 14.58 -8.23
C GLN A 54 -11.56 14.55 -9.59
N GLY A 55 -10.49 13.76 -9.72
CA GLY A 55 -9.82 13.53 -11.01
C GLY A 55 -8.87 14.65 -11.47
N LYS A 56 -8.49 15.58 -10.59
CA LYS A 56 -7.51 16.63 -10.90
C LYS A 56 -6.08 16.15 -10.61
N GLY A 57 -5.46 15.52 -11.61
CA GLY A 57 -4.02 15.54 -11.89
C GLY A 57 -3.04 14.88 -10.91
N MET A 58 -3.05 15.25 -9.62
CA MET A 58 -2.04 14.82 -8.65
C MET A 58 -2.35 13.48 -7.97
N GLY A 59 -3.64 13.10 -7.91
CA GLY A 59 -4.08 11.83 -7.35
C GLY A 59 -3.48 10.61 -8.07
N ASN A 60 -3.31 10.64 -9.40
CA ASN A 60 -2.76 9.49 -10.12
C ASN A 60 -1.27 9.24 -9.82
N GLN A 61 -0.45 10.29 -9.66
CA GLN A 61 0.99 10.12 -9.37
C GLN A 61 1.23 9.57 -7.96
N PHE A 62 0.46 10.07 -6.97
CA PHE A 62 0.45 9.51 -5.64
C PHE A 62 0.03 8.03 -5.66
N MET A 63 -1.08 7.72 -6.32
CA MET A 63 -1.62 6.37 -6.30
C MET A 63 -0.79 5.38 -7.16
N ASP A 64 -0.11 5.86 -8.19
CA ASP A 64 0.89 5.07 -8.92
C ASP A 64 2.11 4.76 -8.05
N SER A 65 2.47 5.68 -7.15
CA SER A 65 3.58 5.48 -6.21
C SER A 65 3.25 4.45 -5.14
N ILE A 66 2.01 4.43 -4.62
CA ILE A 66 1.60 3.42 -3.62
C ILE A 66 1.39 2.03 -4.24
N ARG A 67 1.16 1.92 -5.56
CA ARG A 67 0.88 0.64 -6.23
C ARG A 67 1.97 -0.41 -5.97
N GLY A 68 3.23 0.01 -5.92
CA GLY A 68 4.37 -0.87 -5.66
C GLY A 68 4.65 -1.11 -4.17
N ALA A 69 3.93 -0.44 -3.27
CA ALA A 69 4.16 -0.52 -1.84
C ALA A 69 3.41 -1.72 -1.24
N SER A 70 4.08 -2.46 -0.35
CA SER A 70 3.45 -3.55 0.41
C SER A 70 2.72 -3.06 1.67
N ALA A 71 3.06 -1.87 2.15
CA ALA A 71 2.47 -1.22 3.32
C ALA A 71 2.62 0.29 3.20
N MET A 72 1.74 1.03 3.86
CA MET A 72 1.77 2.49 3.94
C MET A 72 1.87 2.92 5.40
N ILE A 73 2.67 3.94 5.68
CA ILE A 73 2.79 4.56 7.00
C ILE A 73 2.22 5.97 6.88
N ASN A 74 1.07 6.21 7.50
CA ASN A 74 0.48 7.55 7.56
C ASN A 74 1.06 8.31 8.76
N LEU A 75 1.72 9.44 8.50
CA LEU A 75 2.32 10.28 9.54
C LEU A 75 1.37 11.44 9.86
N ILE A 76 0.82 11.43 11.07
CA ILE A 76 -0.13 12.45 11.54
C ILE A 76 0.54 13.31 12.61
N ASN A 77 0.41 14.62 12.51
CA ASN A 77 0.98 15.55 13.48
C ASN A 77 0.08 15.64 14.73
N PRO A 78 0.55 15.26 15.93
CA PRO A 78 -0.25 15.32 17.15
C PRO A 78 -0.36 16.71 17.76
N PHE A 79 0.12 17.76 17.09
CA PHE A 79 0.18 19.12 17.62
C PHE A 79 -0.54 20.13 16.73
N ASN A 80 -1.25 21.08 17.36
CA ASN A 80 -1.84 22.24 16.67
C ASN A 80 -0.76 23.31 16.37
N GLN A 81 -1.17 24.42 15.76
CA GLN A 81 -0.27 25.54 15.41
C GLN A 81 0.40 26.19 16.64
N GLU A 82 -0.23 26.09 17.81
CA GLU A 82 0.28 26.59 19.09
C GLU A 82 1.18 25.57 19.81
N LYS A 83 1.44 24.41 19.18
CA LYS A 83 2.23 23.27 19.70
C LYS A 83 1.58 22.54 20.88
N GLU A 84 0.28 22.70 21.04
CA GLU A 84 -0.51 21.95 22.02
C GLU A 84 -0.96 20.61 21.42
N ARG A 85 -1.10 19.59 22.26
CA ARG A 85 -1.58 18.28 21.81
C ARG A 85 -3.03 18.36 21.40
N ILE A 86 -3.34 17.84 20.22
CA ILE A 86 -4.74 17.69 19.80
C ILE A 86 -5.37 16.42 20.39
N PRO A 87 -6.70 16.40 20.57
CA PRO A 87 -7.42 15.22 21.05
C PRO A 87 -7.22 13.98 20.16
N VAL A 88 -7.25 12.79 20.78
CA VAL A 88 -7.01 11.51 20.09
C VAL A 88 -8.10 11.20 19.04
N ASP A 89 -9.34 11.59 19.32
CA ASP A 89 -10.45 11.49 18.38
C ASP A 89 -10.22 12.32 17.11
N GLN A 90 -9.65 13.52 17.24
CA GLN A 90 -9.28 14.34 16.09
C GLN A 90 -8.18 13.67 15.23
N LEU A 91 -7.16 13.09 15.88
CA LEU A 91 -6.12 12.32 15.18
C LEU A 91 -6.67 11.09 14.45
N THR A 92 -7.62 10.42 15.08
CA THR A 92 -8.26 9.23 14.51
C THR A 92 -9.12 9.61 13.30
N ASN A 93 -9.84 10.74 13.38
CA ASN A 93 -10.63 11.25 12.26
C ASN A 93 -9.74 11.61 11.07
N GLU A 94 -8.63 12.31 11.30
CA GLU A 94 -7.65 12.65 10.24
C GLU A 94 -7.07 11.38 9.59
N ALA A 95 -6.75 10.35 10.39
CA ALA A 95 -6.32 9.06 9.86
C ALA A 95 -7.38 8.41 8.96
N GLN A 96 -8.65 8.44 9.40
CA GLN A 96 -9.78 7.84 8.71
C GLN A 96 -10.13 8.58 7.42
N GLU A 97 -9.98 9.91 7.39
CA GLU A 97 -10.19 10.72 6.20
C GLU A 97 -9.22 10.34 5.08
N VAL A 98 -7.93 10.21 5.40
CA VAL A 98 -6.91 9.74 4.43
C VAL A 98 -7.23 8.33 3.93
N GLU A 99 -7.62 7.42 4.82
CA GLU A 99 -8.03 6.06 4.44
C GLU A 99 -9.26 6.07 3.51
N ASN A 100 -10.26 6.89 3.83
CA ASN A 100 -11.47 7.02 3.03
C ASN A 100 -11.18 7.58 1.64
N GLU A 101 -10.29 8.57 1.52
CA GLU A 101 -9.89 9.10 0.21
C GLU A 101 -9.20 8.04 -0.66
N ILE A 102 -8.35 7.22 -0.06
CA ILE A 102 -7.71 6.08 -0.73
C ILE A 102 -8.79 5.10 -1.21
N ILE A 103 -9.74 4.71 -0.35
CA ILE A 103 -10.83 3.79 -0.70
C ILE A 103 -11.69 4.35 -1.85
N ILE A 104 -12.08 5.62 -1.78
CA ILE A 104 -12.88 6.29 -2.81
C ILE A 104 -12.15 6.27 -4.15
N TRP A 105 -10.84 6.53 -4.14
CA TRP A 105 -10.04 6.42 -5.36
C TRP A 105 -10.04 5.00 -5.92
N PHE A 106 -9.79 3.99 -5.09
CA PHE A 106 -9.78 2.58 -5.52
C PHE A 106 -11.14 2.21 -6.14
N ALA A 107 -12.24 2.59 -5.48
CA ALA A 107 -13.60 2.37 -5.94
C ALA A 107 -13.86 3.09 -7.28
N SER A 108 -13.44 4.35 -7.42
CA SER A 108 -13.62 5.11 -8.67
C SER A 108 -12.85 4.47 -9.83
N ARG A 109 -11.64 3.98 -9.58
CA ARG A 109 -10.77 3.37 -10.60
C ARG A 109 -11.28 2.00 -11.00
N LEU A 110 -11.72 1.20 -10.04
CA LEU A 110 -12.32 -0.11 -10.28
C LEU A 110 -13.66 0.03 -11.02
N GLY A 111 -14.52 0.94 -10.56
CA GLY A 111 -15.85 1.19 -11.12
C GLY A 111 -15.84 1.89 -12.48
N SER A 112 -14.72 2.52 -12.86
CA SER A 112 -14.56 3.12 -14.19
C SER A 112 -14.79 2.08 -15.29
N GLU A 113 -15.72 2.37 -16.20
CA GLU A 113 -16.14 1.47 -17.29
C GLU A 113 -16.55 0.06 -16.83
N TRP A 114 -17.12 -0.08 -15.64
CA TRP A 114 -17.51 -1.39 -15.09
C TRP A 114 -18.55 -2.11 -15.95
N GLU A 115 -19.60 -1.42 -16.39
CA GLU A 115 -20.64 -2.03 -17.24
C GLU A 115 -20.09 -2.55 -18.57
N LYS A 116 -19.20 -1.77 -19.23
CA LYS A 116 -18.55 -2.18 -20.48
C LYS A 116 -17.69 -3.43 -20.25
N PHE A 117 -16.96 -3.46 -19.13
CA PHE A 117 -16.20 -4.63 -18.74
C PHE A 117 -17.14 -5.84 -18.55
N CYS A 118 -18.19 -5.73 -17.74
CA CYS A 118 -19.16 -6.82 -17.52
C CYS A 118 -19.71 -7.40 -18.84
N ARG A 119 -20.14 -6.53 -19.77
CA ARG A 119 -20.62 -6.97 -21.10
C ARG A 119 -19.53 -7.67 -21.92
N LYS A 120 -18.28 -7.25 -21.80
CA LYS A 120 -17.16 -7.90 -22.49
C LYS A 120 -16.90 -9.30 -21.93
N VAL A 121 -16.80 -9.42 -20.60
CA VAL A 121 -16.43 -10.70 -19.97
C VAL A 121 -17.56 -11.73 -19.89
N SER A 122 -18.83 -11.33 -20.03
CA SER A 122 -19.96 -12.26 -20.14
C SER A 122 -19.88 -13.16 -21.38
N HIS A 123 -19.25 -12.68 -22.45
CA HIS A 123 -19.06 -13.45 -23.69
C HIS A 123 -17.70 -14.16 -23.77
N MET A 124 -16.81 -13.94 -22.81
CA MET A 124 -15.50 -14.59 -22.77
C MET A 124 -15.61 -15.94 -22.06
N ASN A 125 -14.91 -16.96 -22.56
CA ASN A 125 -14.73 -18.22 -21.84
C ASN A 125 -13.68 -18.06 -20.73
N GLY A 126 -13.67 -19.00 -19.78
CA GLY A 126 -12.70 -19.04 -18.68
C GLY A 126 -13.26 -18.56 -17.34
N PRO A 127 -12.51 -18.83 -16.25
CA PRO A 127 -12.93 -18.58 -14.88
C PRO A 127 -12.99 -17.08 -14.56
N LEU A 128 -13.81 -16.71 -13.58
CA LEU A 128 -14.07 -15.30 -13.25
C LEU A 128 -12.83 -14.60 -12.70
N GLU A 129 -11.99 -15.32 -11.96
CA GLU A 129 -10.73 -14.82 -11.42
C GLU A 129 -9.77 -14.33 -12.52
N GLU A 130 -9.61 -15.08 -13.61
CA GLU A 130 -8.76 -14.68 -14.75
C GLU A 130 -9.29 -13.42 -15.44
N LYS A 131 -10.62 -13.33 -15.54
CA LYS A 131 -11.31 -12.17 -16.12
C LYS A 131 -11.12 -10.93 -15.27
N LEU A 132 -11.21 -11.06 -13.95
CA LEU A 132 -11.09 -9.96 -13.00
C LEU A 132 -9.68 -9.37 -12.90
N ILE A 133 -8.62 -10.14 -13.20
CA ILE A 133 -7.23 -9.62 -13.26
C ILE A 133 -7.14 -8.39 -14.15
N GLN A 134 -7.89 -8.31 -15.25
CA GLN A 134 -7.88 -7.15 -16.16
C GLN A 134 -8.30 -5.85 -15.46
N LYS A 135 -9.07 -5.93 -14.37
CA LYS A 135 -9.50 -4.80 -13.56
C LYS A 135 -8.65 -4.61 -12.31
N VAL A 136 -8.34 -5.69 -11.59
CA VAL A 136 -7.73 -5.59 -10.25
C VAL A 136 -6.22 -5.83 -10.25
N GLY A 137 -5.65 -6.40 -11.31
CA GLY A 137 -4.21 -6.64 -11.42
C GLY A 137 -3.41 -5.35 -11.41
N PHE A 138 -4.01 -4.23 -11.83
CA PHE A 138 -3.44 -2.89 -11.68
C PHE A 138 -3.11 -2.55 -10.23
N PHE A 139 -3.84 -3.09 -9.26
CA PHE A 139 -3.65 -2.86 -7.82
C PHE A 139 -2.71 -3.88 -7.17
N GLY A 140 -2.02 -4.71 -7.96
CA GLY A 140 -1.16 -5.78 -7.43
C GLY A 140 -1.94 -6.98 -6.88
N ILE A 141 -3.25 -7.06 -7.11
CA ILE A 141 -4.10 -8.17 -6.64
C ILE A 141 -4.01 -9.34 -7.65
N GLY A 142 -3.49 -10.47 -7.19
CA GLY A 142 -3.32 -11.68 -7.99
C GLY A 142 -4.52 -12.63 -7.95
N GLN A 143 -4.45 -13.70 -8.74
CA GLN A 143 -5.49 -14.74 -8.75
C GLN A 143 -5.74 -15.38 -7.37
N PRO A 144 -4.73 -15.71 -6.55
CA PRO A 144 -4.96 -16.29 -5.23
C PRO A 144 -5.81 -15.38 -4.34
N GLU A 145 -5.53 -14.08 -4.35
CA GLU A 145 -6.26 -13.07 -3.59
C GLU A 145 -7.70 -12.92 -4.10
N ILE A 146 -7.90 -12.84 -5.42
CA ILE A 146 -9.24 -12.77 -6.02
C ILE A 146 -10.07 -13.98 -5.63
N ARG A 147 -9.49 -15.18 -5.76
CA ARG A 147 -10.18 -16.43 -5.43
C ARG A 147 -10.55 -16.49 -3.94
N LYS A 148 -9.66 -16.02 -3.06
CA LYS A 148 -9.96 -15.90 -1.63
C LYS A 148 -11.16 -14.99 -1.42
N ILE A 149 -11.18 -13.79 -2.01
CA ILE A 149 -12.27 -12.81 -1.88
C ILE A 149 -13.60 -13.38 -2.37
N LEU A 150 -13.63 -14.01 -3.54
CA LEU A 150 -14.86 -14.59 -4.11
C LEU A 150 -15.44 -15.72 -3.26
N ASN A 151 -14.60 -16.48 -2.56
CA ASN A 151 -15.01 -17.57 -1.68
C ASN A 151 -15.26 -17.13 -0.23
N SER A 152 -15.03 -15.85 0.08
CA SER A 152 -15.25 -15.29 1.43
C SER A 152 -16.67 -14.76 1.65
N GLY A 153 -17.53 -14.85 0.63
CA GLY A 153 -18.93 -14.40 0.66
C GLY A 153 -19.91 -15.53 0.91
#